data_AF-A0A931WS74-F1
#
_entry.id   AF-A0A931WS74-F1
#
_cell.length_a   1.000
_cell.length_b   1.000
_cell.length_c   1.000
_cell.angle_alpha   90.00
_cell.angle_beta   90.00
_cell.angle_gamma   90.00
#
_symmetry.space_group_name_H-M   'P 1'
#
loop_
_entity.id
_entity.type
_entity.pdbx_description
1 polymer ?
#
loop_
_entity_poly.entity_id
_entity_poly.type
_entity_poly.pdbx_seq_one_letter_code
_entity_poly.pdbx_strand_id
1 'polypeptide(L)'
;MTCPSFPKAVWYYHALMAVRHRFLLGASFLYLAVANLIWIARDTRPPFWDMAAHQTTALRIYDAFADFGIRALAVVPMLTGPYPPFYQSVVALFYAAFGKTIDVAQLANLPAIVLLFAATYGIGREILKPCAAAAAAVLVNFYPILLWLSRETLIDYWLTSVVALAMWLLIRTREFSDRRRSIAFGIACGLGLLTKWTFGFFVVLPALWFARKNLKNAAIAACIAAAIAAYWYIPARRSLAVLFGVNSRQSVIEGDP
;
A
#
# COMPACT_ATOMS: atom_id res chain seq x y z
N MET A 1 -3.57 57.44 11.10
CA MET A 1 -3.24 56.10 10.57
C MET A 1 -3.37 55.11 11.72
N THR A 2 -4.53 54.49 11.88
CA THR A 2 -4.79 53.46 12.90
C THR A 2 -4.78 52.09 12.22
N CYS A 3 -3.93 51.21 12.71
CA CYS A 3 -3.77 49.83 12.26
C CYS A 3 -5.12 49.08 12.33
N PRO A 4 -5.55 48.33 11.29
CA PRO A 4 -6.76 47.53 11.39
C PRO A 4 -6.52 46.37 12.37
N SER A 5 -7.22 46.39 13.50
CA SER A 5 -7.27 45.27 14.44
C SER A 5 -8.00 44.08 13.80
N PHE A 6 -7.26 43.07 13.37
CA PHE A 6 -7.84 41.78 12.99
C PHE A 6 -8.52 41.14 14.21
N PRO A 7 -9.80 40.73 14.14
CA PRO A 7 -10.52 40.21 15.30
C PRO A 7 -9.95 38.84 15.71
N LYS A 8 -9.48 38.75 16.97
CA LYS A 8 -8.91 37.55 17.61
C LYS A 8 -9.79 36.28 17.46
N ALA A 9 -11.11 36.46 17.28
CA ALA A 9 -12.05 35.36 17.04
C ALA A 9 -11.74 34.57 15.75
N VAL A 10 -11.35 35.23 14.66
CA VAL A 10 -11.07 34.57 13.36
C VAL A 10 -9.88 33.63 13.49
N TRP A 11 -8.82 34.06 14.19
CA TRP A 11 -7.67 33.20 14.50
C TRP A 11 -8.04 31.97 15.32
N TYR A 12 -8.93 32.13 16.31
CA TYR A 12 -9.39 31.03 17.14
C TYR A 12 -10.21 30.00 16.35
N TYR A 13 -11.11 30.44 15.46
CA TYR A 13 -11.87 29.55 14.57
C TYR A 13 -10.98 28.80 13.57
N HIS A 14 -9.99 29.46 12.98
CA HIS A 14 -9.04 28.80 12.09
C HIS A 14 -8.15 27.78 12.82
N ALA A 15 -7.71 28.10 14.04
CA ALA A 15 -6.95 27.18 14.89
C ALA A 15 -7.80 25.97 15.31
N LEU A 16 -9.05 26.17 15.72
CA LEU A 16 -9.99 25.09 16.06
C LEU A 16 -10.26 24.17 14.86
N MET A 17 -10.51 24.72 13.66
CA MET A 17 -10.66 23.93 12.43
C MET A 17 -9.37 23.16 12.06
N ALA A 18 -8.20 23.75 12.33
CA ALA A 18 -6.91 23.10 12.12
C ALA A 18 -6.65 21.95 13.11
N VAL A 19 -7.23 21.98 14.31
CA VAL A 19 -7.13 20.87 15.27
C VAL A 19 -8.15 19.77 14.97
N ARG A 20 -9.36 20.13 14.51
CA ARG A 20 -10.47 19.19 14.27
C ARG A 20 -10.15 18.08 13.27
N HIS A 21 -9.54 18.40 12.13
CA HIS A 21 -9.23 17.37 11.13
C HIS A 21 -8.14 16.41 11.61
N ARG A 22 -7.14 16.88 12.36
CA ARG A 22 -6.10 16.03 12.95
C ARG A 22 -6.68 15.10 14.01
N PHE A 23 -7.61 15.61 14.82
CA PHE A 23 -8.34 14.80 15.79
C PHE A 23 -9.17 13.72 15.09
N LEU A 24 -9.93 14.05 14.04
CA LEU A 24 -10.71 13.06 13.27
C LEU A 24 -9.81 11.95 12.70
N LEU A 25 -8.68 12.34 12.12
CA LEU A 25 -7.71 11.39 11.58
C LEU A 25 -7.15 10.48 12.69
N GLY A 26 -6.68 11.08 13.79
CA GLY A 26 -6.11 10.32 14.92
C GLY A 26 -7.13 9.39 15.58
N ALA A 27 -8.35 9.86 15.82
CA ALA A 27 -9.42 9.08 16.42
C ALA A 27 -9.85 7.91 15.53
N SER A 28 -9.99 8.12 14.22
CA SER A 28 -10.36 7.07 13.27
C SER A 28 -9.26 6.02 13.09
N PHE A 29 -7.98 6.44 13.07
CA PHE A 29 -6.87 5.51 13.06
C PHE A 29 -6.83 4.68 14.35
N LEU A 30 -6.94 5.34 15.50
CA LEU A 30 -6.92 4.66 16.81
C LEU A 30 -8.09 3.69 16.94
N TYR A 31 -9.29 4.08 16.50
CA TYR A 31 -10.45 3.20 16.45
C TYR A 31 -10.16 1.92 15.66
N LEU A 32 -9.65 2.04 14.42
CA LEU A 32 -9.37 0.87 13.58
C LEU A 32 -8.26 0.00 14.18
N ALA A 33 -7.18 0.62 14.66
CA ALA A 33 -6.08 -0.11 15.30
C ALA A 33 -6.55 -0.88 16.52
N VAL A 34 -7.30 -0.24 17.43
CA VAL A 34 -7.84 -0.89 18.63
C VAL A 34 -8.86 -1.97 18.26
N ALA A 35 -9.75 -1.72 17.30
CA ALA A 35 -10.70 -2.73 16.83
C ALA A 35 -9.99 -3.98 16.27
N ASN A 36 -8.93 -3.78 15.48
CA ASN A 36 -8.13 -4.89 14.96
C ASN A 36 -7.37 -5.61 16.08
N LEU A 37 -6.77 -4.89 17.03
CA LEU A 37 -6.09 -5.52 18.17
C LEU A 37 -7.05 -6.36 19.03
N ILE A 38 -8.25 -5.84 19.32
CA ILE A 38 -9.28 -6.57 20.06
C ILE A 38 -9.71 -7.80 19.26
N TRP A 39 -9.91 -7.68 17.95
CA TRP A 39 -10.29 -8.83 17.11
C TRP A 39 -9.21 -9.90 17.10
N ILE A 40 -7.96 -9.53 16.80
CA ILE A 40 -6.82 -10.44 16.72
C ILE A 40 -6.65 -11.18 18.06
N ALA A 41 -6.72 -10.47 19.19
CA ALA A 41 -6.60 -11.09 20.51
C ALA A 41 -7.72 -12.08 20.88
N ARG A 42 -8.83 -12.09 20.12
CA ARG A 42 -9.98 -12.99 20.34
C ARG A 42 -10.10 -14.09 19.30
N ASP A 43 -9.48 -13.91 18.15
CA ASP A 43 -9.59 -14.84 17.03
C ASP A 43 -8.62 -16.00 17.20
N THR A 44 -9.15 -17.20 17.42
CA THR A 44 -8.34 -18.42 17.59
C THR A 44 -8.31 -19.29 16.34
N ARG A 45 -8.87 -18.81 15.22
CA ARG A 45 -8.97 -19.60 13.99
C ARG A 45 -7.62 -19.61 13.27
N PRO A 46 -7.20 -20.77 12.72
CA PRO A 46 -6.00 -20.82 11.89
C PRO A 46 -6.22 -20.07 10.57
N PRO A 47 -5.16 -19.51 9.96
CA PRO A 47 -5.26 -18.95 8.62
C PRO A 47 -5.59 -20.07 7.62
N PHE A 48 -6.34 -19.74 6.58
CA PHE A 48 -6.73 -20.69 5.53
C PHE A 48 -6.44 -20.11 4.14
N TRP A 49 -6.29 -20.99 3.16
CA TRP A 49 -6.11 -20.65 1.75
C TRP A 49 -4.95 -19.65 1.55
N ASP A 50 -5.22 -18.51 0.90
CA ASP A 50 -4.22 -17.49 0.59
C ASP A 50 -3.60 -16.86 1.84
N MET A 51 -4.35 -16.75 2.94
CA MET A 51 -3.82 -16.25 4.21
C MET A 51 -2.70 -17.15 4.71
N ALA A 52 -2.93 -18.47 4.71
CA ALA A 52 -1.94 -19.45 5.11
C ALA A 52 -0.75 -19.47 4.14
N ALA A 53 -1.00 -19.33 2.84
CA ALA A 53 0.06 -19.27 1.83
C ALA A 53 0.97 -18.07 2.03
N HIS A 54 0.43 -16.87 2.20
CA HIS A 54 1.21 -15.65 2.44
C HIS A 54 2.03 -15.72 3.73
N GLN A 55 1.43 -16.20 4.82
CA GLN A 55 2.13 -16.39 6.10
C GLN A 55 3.25 -17.42 5.99
N THR A 56 3.01 -18.54 5.30
CA THR A 56 4.03 -19.59 5.07
C THR A 56 5.18 -19.06 4.24
N THR A 57 4.90 -18.31 3.16
CA THR A 57 5.95 -17.65 2.36
C THR A 57 6.74 -16.65 3.20
N ALA A 58 6.09 -15.86 4.04
CA ALA A 58 6.77 -14.92 4.93
C ALA A 58 7.69 -15.62 5.93
N LEU A 59 7.29 -16.79 6.47
CA LEU A 59 8.17 -17.61 7.32
C LEU A 59 9.41 -18.08 6.55
N ARG A 60 9.26 -18.54 5.30
CA ARG A 60 10.42 -18.93 4.45
C ARG A 60 11.37 -17.77 4.19
N ILE A 61 10.83 -16.56 3.97
CA ILE A 61 11.64 -15.35 3.83
C ILE A 61 12.38 -15.07 5.13
N TYR A 62 11.67 -15.11 6.27
CA TYR A 62 12.27 -14.93 7.60
C TYR A 62 13.43 -15.91 7.82
N ASP A 63 13.21 -17.22 7.59
CA ASP A 63 14.22 -18.26 7.81
C ASP A 63 15.43 -18.03 6.88
N ALA A 64 15.21 -17.65 5.62
CA ALA A 64 16.31 -17.31 4.71
C ALA A 64 17.16 -16.15 5.22
N PHE A 65 16.56 -15.10 5.81
CA PHE A 65 17.31 -14.00 6.42
C PHE A 65 17.99 -14.41 7.72
N ALA A 66 17.41 -15.34 8.50
CA ALA A 66 18.06 -15.89 9.68
C ALA A 66 19.31 -16.71 9.32
N ASP A 67 19.24 -17.49 8.24
CA ASP A 67 20.33 -18.38 7.80
C ASP A 67 21.43 -17.64 7.01
N PHE A 68 21.03 -16.74 6.10
CA PHE A 68 21.94 -16.12 5.13
C PHE A 68 22.17 -14.62 5.37
N GLY A 69 21.53 -14.03 6.38
CA GLY A 69 21.57 -12.58 6.61
C GLY A 69 21.11 -11.80 5.39
N ILE A 70 21.81 -10.70 5.08
CA ILE A 70 21.48 -9.85 3.92
C ILE A 70 21.59 -10.58 2.57
N ARG A 71 22.37 -11.67 2.49
CA ARG A 71 22.51 -12.47 1.25
C ARG A 71 21.20 -13.17 0.88
N ALA A 72 20.26 -13.30 1.82
CA ALA A 72 18.91 -13.80 1.57
C ALA A 72 18.18 -13.03 0.46
N LEU A 73 18.50 -11.74 0.25
CA LEU A 73 17.95 -10.95 -0.84
C LEU A 73 18.12 -11.62 -2.21
N ALA A 74 19.16 -12.44 -2.43
CA ALA A 74 19.35 -13.13 -3.70
C ALA A 74 18.36 -14.29 -3.91
N VAL A 75 17.83 -14.89 -2.84
CA VAL A 75 16.97 -16.09 -2.92
C VAL A 75 15.49 -15.80 -2.71
N VAL A 76 15.12 -14.67 -2.07
CA VAL A 76 13.71 -14.29 -1.82
C VAL A 76 12.82 -14.42 -3.06
N PRO A 77 13.23 -13.99 -4.29
CA PRO A 77 12.36 -14.13 -5.45
C PRO A 77 11.96 -15.56 -5.80
N MET A 78 12.74 -16.55 -5.37
CA MET A 78 12.48 -17.97 -5.59
C MET A 78 11.56 -18.56 -4.51
N LEU A 79 11.34 -17.86 -3.40
CA LEU A 79 10.55 -18.35 -2.26
C LEU A 79 9.06 -18.03 -2.35
N THR A 80 8.67 -17.08 -3.22
CA THR A 80 7.32 -16.49 -3.23
C THR A 80 6.37 -17.06 -4.27
N GLY A 81 6.81 -18.07 -5.03
CA GLY A 81 5.99 -18.75 -6.02
C GLY A 81 5.46 -17.77 -7.09
N PRO A 82 4.13 -17.76 -7.36
CA PRO A 82 3.56 -16.86 -8.36
C PRO A 82 3.42 -15.41 -7.87
N TYR A 83 3.60 -15.12 -6.57
CA TYR A 83 3.36 -13.79 -6.01
C TYR A 83 4.64 -12.96 -5.85
N PRO A 84 4.61 -11.66 -6.21
CA PRO A 84 5.68 -10.73 -5.87
C PRO A 84 5.92 -10.63 -4.35
N PRO A 85 7.14 -10.27 -3.90
CA PRO A 85 7.58 -10.57 -2.54
C PRO A 85 7.33 -9.45 -1.52
N PHE A 86 6.86 -8.26 -1.92
CA PHE A 86 6.86 -7.08 -1.05
C PHE A 86 6.04 -7.30 0.22
N TYR A 87 4.79 -7.74 0.08
CA TYR A 87 3.90 -7.96 1.22
C TYR A 87 4.46 -9.02 2.18
N GLN A 88 4.89 -10.17 1.66
CA GLN A 88 5.44 -11.27 2.46
C GLN A 88 6.76 -10.86 3.12
N SER A 89 7.54 -9.98 2.50
CA SER A 89 8.76 -9.41 3.10
C SER A 89 8.44 -8.48 4.27
N VAL A 90 7.35 -7.70 4.18
CA VAL A 90 6.87 -6.89 5.32
C VAL A 90 6.42 -7.81 6.47
N VAL A 91 5.66 -8.86 6.18
CA VAL A 91 5.25 -9.85 7.19
C VAL A 91 6.46 -10.52 7.84
N ALA A 92 7.48 -10.90 7.05
CA ALA A 92 8.72 -11.47 7.55
C ALA A 92 9.50 -10.51 8.48
N LEU A 93 9.49 -9.21 8.18
CA LEU A 93 10.07 -8.18 9.06
C LEU A 93 9.32 -8.10 10.39
N PHE A 94 7.99 -8.20 10.37
CA PHE A 94 7.19 -8.24 11.59
C PHE A 94 7.47 -9.49 12.41
N TYR A 95 7.61 -10.67 11.77
CA TYR A 95 8.05 -11.88 12.45
C TYR A 95 9.41 -11.72 13.14
N ALA A 96 10.37 -11.05 12.48
CA ALA A 96 11.67 -10.79 13.07
C ALA A 96 11.63 -9.84 14.26
N ALA A 97 10.72 -8.86 14.24
CA ALA A 97 10.61 -7.86 15.30
C ALA A 97 9.78 -8.33 16.51
N PHE A 98 8.73 -9.12 16.28
CA PHE A 98 7.69 -9.38 17.28
C PHE A 98 7.39 -10.87 17.52
N GLY A 99 8.04 -11.77 16.77
CA GLY A 99 7.88 -13.22 16.90
C GLY A 99 7.00 -13.85 15.81
N LYS A 100 7.11 -15.18 15.67
CA LYS A 100 6.51 -15.96 14.57
C LYS A 100 5.12 -16.48 14.92
N THR A 101 4.14 -15.60 15.08
CA THR A 101 2.76 -15.95 15.40
C THR A 101 1.79 -15.45 14.33
N ILE A 102 0.63 -16.09 14.19
CA ILE A 102 -0.43 -15.69 13.25
C ILE A 102 -0.81 -14.22 13.47
N ASP A 103 -0.99 -13.83 14.73
CA ASP A 103 -1.34 -12.48 15.16
C ASP A 103 -0.32 -11.45 14.66
N VAL A 104 0.99 -11.74 14.78
CA VAL A 104 2.05 -10.83 14.31
C VAL A 104 1.98 -10.63 12.79
N ALA A 105 1.60 -11.66 12.03
CA ALA A 105 1.39 -11.52 10.60
C ALA A 105 0.22 -10.59 10.26
N GLN A 106 -0.85 -10.62 11.05
CA GLN A 106 -1.98 -9.71 10.90
C GLN A 106 -1.59 -8.26 11.28
N LEU A 107 -0.76 -8.08 12.31
CA LEU A 107 -0.22 -6.77 12.70
C LEU A 107 0.62 -6.13 11.59
N ALA A 108 1.18 -6.92 10.67
CA ALA A 108 1.90 -6.42 9.51
C ALA A 108 1.01 -5.57 8.58
N ASN A 109 -0.31 -5.52 8.75
CA ASN A 109 -1.18 -4.59 8.01
C ASN A 109 -1.24 -3.18 8.62
N LEU A 110 -0.76 -2.95 9.85
CA LEU A 110 -0.77 -1.63 10.48
C LEU A 110 -0.08 -0.54 9.63
N PRO A 111 1.10 -0.77 9.02
CA PRO A 111 1.71 0.23 8.14
C PRO A 111 0.87 0.51 6.89
N ALA A 112 0.20 -0.51 6.32
CA ALA A 112 -0.70 -0.32 5.19
C ALA A 112 -1.92 0.54 5.57
N ILE A 113 -2.48 0.35 6.78
CA ILE A 113 -3.56 1.20 7.30
C ILE A 113 -3.12 2.67 7.33
N VAL A 114 -1.94 2.95 7.90
CA VAL A 114 -1.40 4.31 7.94
C VAL A 114 -1.20 4.87 6.53
N LEU A 115 -0.67 4.06 5.63
CA LEU A 115 -0.34 4.45 4.26
C LEU A 115 -1.60 4.76 3.44
N LEU A 116 -2.62 3.90 3.50
CA LEU A 116 -3.91 4.13 2.86
C LEU A 116 -4.59 5.38 3.41
N PHE A 117 -4.61 5.52 4.73
CA PHE A 117 -5.26 6.65 5.40
C PHE A 117 -4.57 7.98 5.06
N ALA A 118 -3.24 8.02 5.07
CA ALA A 118 -2.45 9.18 4.70
C ALA A 118 -2.60 9.52 3.21
N ALA A 119 -2.61 8.51 2.32
CA ALA A 119 -2.77 8.70 0.89
C ALA A 119 -4.16 9.23 0.54
N THR A 120 -5.24 8.66 1.09
CA THR A 120 -6.60 9.14 0.86
C THR A 120 -6.78 10.57 1.36
N TYR A 121 -6.30 10.88 2.57
CA TYR A 121 -6.31 12.25 3.08
C TYR A 121 -5.52 13.18 2.15
N GLY A 122 -4.32 12.74 1.73
CA GLY A 122 -3.45 13.47 0.81
C GLY A 122 -4.11 13.81 -0.52
N ILE A 123 -4.77 12.84 -1.15
CA ILE A 123 -5.56 13.04 -2.38
C ILE A 123 -6.71 14.02 -2.11
N GLY A 124 -7.47 13.79 -1.03
CA GLY A 124 -8.56 14.67 -0.63
C GLY A 124 -8.09 16.11 -0.43
N ARG A 125 -6.88 16.33 0.11
CA ARG A 125 -6.32 17.67 0.33
C ARG A 125 -5.95 18.44 -0.93
N GLU A 126 -5.89 17.79 -2.09
CA GLU A 126 -5.66 18.46 -3.37
C GLU A 126 -6.95 19.13 -3.90
N ILE A 127 -8.13 18.71 -3.43
CA ILE A 127 -9.43 19.19 -3.93
C ILE A 127 -10.43 19.63 -2.85
N LEU A 128 -10.22 19.25 -1.59
CA LEU A 128 -11.13 19.51 -0.47
C LEU A 128 -10.46 20.31 0.66
N LYS A 129 -11.31 20.96 1.47
CA LYS A 129 -10.90 21.57 2.74
C LYS A 129 -10.42 20.49 3.73
N PRO A 130 -9.55 20.81 4.72
CA PRO A 130 -8.94 19.83 5.61
C PRO A 130 -9.92 18.87 6.30
N CYS A 131 -11.04 19.38 6.84
CA CYS A 131 -12.02 18.53 7.51
C CYS A 131 -12.75 17.58 6.55
N ALA A 132 -13.06 18.02 5.33
CA ALA A 132 -13.71 17.18 4.33
C ALA A 132 -12.75 16.11 3.77
N ALA A 133 -11.49 16.46 3.56
CA ALA A 133 -10.45 15.49 3.22
C ALA A 133 -10.25 14.46 4.34
N ALA A 134 -10.27 14.89 5.60
CA ALA A 134 -10.20 13.99 6.75
C ALA A 134 -11.42 13.06 6.80
N ALA A 135 -12.63 13.58 6.57
CA ALA A 135 -13.83 12.76 6.50
C ALA A 135 -13.74 11.70 5.39
N ALA A 136 -13.18 12.02 4.22
CA ALA A 136 -12.95 11.05 3.15
C ALA A 136 -12.00 9.92 3.58
N ALA A 137 -10.90 10.25 4.29
CA ALA A 137 -10.01 9.23 4.84
C ALA A 137 -10.69 8.39 5.92
N VAL A 138 -11.48 9.01 6.81
CA VAL A 138 -12.28 8.31 7.83
C VAL A 138 -13.20 7.28 7.15
N LEU A 139 -13.94 7.67 6.12
CA LEU A 139 -14.84 6.76 5.40
C LEU A 139 -14.14 5.49 4.90
N VAL A 140 -12.87 5.59 4.45
CA VAL A 140 -12.08 4.43 4.01
C VAL A 140 -11.99 3.34 5.09
N ASN A 141 -11.83 3.72 6.37
CA ASN A 141 -11.78 2.77 7.49
C ASN A 141 -13.12 2.06 7.76
N PHE A 142 -14.24 2.63 7.29
CA PHE A 142 -15.59 2.11 7.51
C PHE A 142 -16.15 1.36 6.31
N TYR A 143 -15.41 1.21 5.21
CA TYR A 143 -15.83 0.28 4.15
C TYR A 143 -15.73 -1.15 4.68
N PRO A 144 -16.82 -1.94 4.67
CA PRO A 144 -16.83 -3.27 5.29
C PRO A 144 -15.72 -4.19 4.81
N ILE A 145 -15.46 -4.19 3.49
CA ILE A 145 -14.40 -5.00 2.88
C ILE A 145 -13.00 -4.59 3.34
N LEU A 146 -12.73 -3.29 3.46
CA LEU A 146 -11.43 -2.79 3.92
C LEU A 146 -11.25 -3.00 5.42
N LEU A 147 -12.32 -2.84 6.20
CA LEU A 147 -12.31 -3.15 7.62
C LEU A 147 -11.92 -4.62 7.86
N TRP A 148 -12.53 -5.55 7.11
CA TRP A 148 -12.17 -6.96 7.15
C TRP A 148 -10.73 -7.19 6.70
N LEU A 149 -10.36 -6.77 5.48
CA LEU A 149 -9.02 -6.95 4.92
C LEU A 149 -7.90 -6.34 5.78
N SER A 150 -8.18 -5.29 6.55
CA SER A 150 -7.17 -4.62 7.40
C SER A 150 -6.55 -5.50 8.47
N ARG A 151 -7.16 -6.66 8.77
CA ARG A 151 -6.67 -7.64 9.76
C ARG A 151 -6.48 -9.05 9.18
N GLU A 152 -6.78 -9.25 7.91
CA GLU A 152 -6.54 -10.52 7.24
C GLU A 152 -5.19 -10.51 6.55
N THR A 153 -4.47 -11.65 6.55
CA THR A 153 -3.16 -11.73 5.89
C THR A 153 -3.29 -11.96 4.38
N LEU A 154 -4.06 -11.08 3.74
CA LEU A 154 -4.27 -11.01 2.30
C LEU A 154 -3.56 -9.80 1.73
N ILE A 155 -3.02 -9.97 0.53
CA ILE A 155 -2.21 -8.95 -0.14
C ILE A 155 -3.01 -7.74 -0.62
N ASP A 156 -4.34 -7.88 -0.75
CA ASP A 156 -5.22 -6.88 -1.38
C ASP A 156 -5.35 -5.59 -0.57
N TYR A 157 -5.21 -5.65 0.76
CA TYR A 157 -5.17 -4.43 1.58
C TYR A 157 -3.92 -3.60 1.29
N TRP A 158 -2.77 -4.28 1.22
CA TRP A 158 -1.49 -3.67 0.85
C TRP A 158 -1.52 -3.12 -0.57
N LEU A 159 -2.06 -3.88 -1.52
CA LEU A 159 -2.23 -3.41 -2.90
C LEU A 159 -3.07 -2.12 -2.95
N THR A 160 -4.22 -2.10 -2.29
CA THR A 160 -5.10 -0.93 -2.21
C THR A 160 -4.36 0.28 -1.65
N SER A 161 -3.60 0.08 -0.58
CA SER A 161 -2.82 1.12 0.08
C SER A 161 -1.75 1.70 -0.85
N VAL A 162 -0.95 0.84 -1.49
CA VAL A 162 0.13 1.27 -2.39
C VAL A 162 -0.41 1.91 -3.67
N VAL A 163 -1.56 1.45 -4.21
CA VAL A 163 -2.26 2.12 -5.32
C VAL A 163 -2.69 3.53 -4.91
N ALA A 164 -3.32 3.70 -3.75
CA ALA A 164 -3.71 5.02 -3.26
C ALA A 164 -2.49 5.95 -3.09
N LEU A 165 -1.40 5.44 -2.52
CA LEU A 165 -0.13 6.18 -2.40
C LEU A 165 0.44 6.55 -3.77
N ALA A 166 0.47 5.63 -4.73
CA ALA A 166 0.98 5.89 -6.07
C ALA A 166 0.15 6.96 -6.78
N MET A 167 -1.19 6.91 -6.68
CA MET A 167 -2.09 7.94 -7.23
C MET A 167 -1.87 9.29 -6.56
N TRP A 168 -1.69 9.32 -5.23
CA TRP A 168 -1.36 10.55 -4.53
C TRP A 168 -0.04 11.13 -5.02
N LEU A 169 1.02 10.32 -5.08
CA LEU A 169 2.33 10.75 -5.56
C LEU A 169 2.29 11.19 -7.03
N LEU A 170 1.50 10.54 -7.88
CA LEU A 170 1.28 10.92 -9.27
C LEU A 170 0.73 12.34 -9.37
N ILE A 171 -0.32 12.66 -8.61
CA ILE A 171 -0.88 14.02 -8.54
C ILE A 171 0.20 15.01 -8.07
N ARG A 172 0.98 14.62 -7.06
CA ARG A 172 2.05 15.45 -6.50
C ARG A 172 3.18 15.71 -7.49
N THR A 173 3.41 14.86 -8.49
CA THR A 173 4.41 15.11 -9.56
C THR A 173 4.15 16.39 -10.34
N ARG A 174 2.90 16.90 -10.34
CA ARG A 174 2.43 18.02 -11.15
C ARG A 174 2.74 17.77 -12.63
N GLU A 175 2.13 16.71 -13.17
CA GLU A 175 2.34 16.24 -14.55
C GLU A 175 3.84 16.00 -14.86
N PHE A 176 4.54 15.33 -13.94
CA PHE A 176 5.97 15.03 -14.01
C PHE A 176 6.91 16.27 -14.09
N SER A 177 6.44 17.47 -13.75
CA SER A 177 7.32 18.65 -13.67
C SER A 177 8.31 18.59 -12.49
N ASP A 178 7.90 18.01 -11.36
CA ASP A 178 8.76 17.84 -10.18
C ASP A 178 9.53 16.50 -10.24
N ARG A 179 10.84 16.57 -10.46
CA ARG A 179 11.71 15.39 -10.58
C ARG A 179 11.76 14.56 -9.29
N ARG A 180 11.83 15.18 -8.11
CA ARG A 180 11.94 14.43 -6.83
C ARG A 180 10.67 13.64 -6.58
N ARG A 181 9.52 14.23 -6.85
CA ARG A 181 8.22 13.56 -6.72
C ARG A 181 8.00 12.50 -7.80
N SER A 182 8.54 12.71 -9.00
CA SER A 182 8.54 11.70 -10.07
C SER A 182 9.35 10.47 -9.68
N ILE A 183 10.51 10.65 -9.04
CA ILE A 183 11.31 9.55 -8.47
C ILE A 183 10.51 8.81 -7.39
N ALA A 184 9.91 9.54 -6.44
CA ALA A 184 9.10 8.93 -5.39
C ALA A 184 7.91 8.12 -5.95
N PHE A 185 7.24 8.65 -6.98
CA PHE A 185 6.19 7.95 -7.72
C PHE A 185 6.74 6.67 -8.38
N GLY A 186 7.90 6.73 -9.05
CA GLY A 186 8.55 5.56 -9.63
C GLY A 186 8.88 4.47 -8.58
N ILE A 187 9.37 4.86 -7.40
CA ILE A 187 9.61 3.93 -6.29
C ILE A 187 8.30 3.26 -5.84
N ALA A 188 7.23 4.05 -5.63
CA ALA A 188 5.93 3.53 -5.25
C ALA A 188 5.36 2.56 -6.30
N CYS A 189 5.54 2.86 -7.59
CA CYS A 189 5.16 1.96 -8.68
C CYS A 189 5.96 0.64 -8.68
N GLY A 190 7.27 0.72 -8.43
CA GLY A 190 8.11 -0.47 -8.26
C GLY A 190 7.64 -1.35 -7.11
N LEU A 191 7.38 -0.76 -5.93
CA LEU A 191 6.85 -1.47 -4.78
C LEU A 191 5.43 -2.01 -5.01
N GLY A 192 4.59 -1.27 -5.75
CA GLY A 192 3.25 -1.70 -6.14
C GLY A 192 3.27 -2.94 -7.04
N LEU A 193 4.15 -2.95 -8.04
CA LEU A 193 4.40 -4.13 -8.88
C LEU A 193 5.00 -5.29 -8.07
N LEU A 194 5.86 -4.99 -7.09
CA LEU A 194 6.36 -5.98 -6.13
C LEU A 194 5.31 -6.41 -5.08
N THR A 195 4.11 -5.81 -5.08
CA THR A 195 2.96 -6.24 -4.28
C THR A 195 2.11 -7.20 -5.10
N LYS A 196 1.56 -6.76 -6.25
CA LYS A 196 0.76 -7.61 -7.13
C LYS A 196 0.82 -7.07 -8.55
N TRP A 197 0.91 -7.94 -9.55
CA TRP A 197 0.98 -7.51 -10.96
C TRP A 197 -0.24 -6.71 -11.42
N THR A 198 -1.40 -6.93 -10.80
CA THR A 198 -2.62 -6.16 -11.05
C THR A 198 -2.49 -4.68 -10.66
N PHE A 199 -1.47 -4.29 -9.90
CA PHE A 199 -1.13 -2.88 -9.63
C PHE A 199 -1.07 -2.04 -10.92
N GLY A 200 -0.47 -2.60 -11.98
CA GLY A 200 -0.33 -1.90 -13.27
C GLY A 200 -1.67 -1.44 -13.84
N PHE A 201 -2.73 -2.23 -13.67
CA PHE A 201 -4.08 -1.90 -14.15
C PHE A 201 -4.60 -0.57 -13.60
N PHE A 202 -4.32 -0.27 -12.34
CA PHE A 202 -4.83 0.93 -11.67
C PHE A 202 -4.04 2.20 -12.00
N VAL A 203 -2.75 2.08 -12.35
CA VAL A 203 -1.81 3.22 -12.38
C VAL A 203 -1.30 3.55 -13.78
N VAL A 204 -1.23 2.59 -14.70
CA VAL A 204 -0.63 2.81 -16.03
C VAL A 204 -1.36 3.90 -16.82
N LEU A 205 -2.69 3.84 -16.93
CA LEU A 205 -3.43 4.83 -17.73
C LEU A 205 -3.33 6.26 -17.15
N PRO A 206 -3.57 6.49 -15.83
CA PRO A 206 -3.32 7.80 -15.23
C PRO A 206 -1.89 8.30 -15.42
N ALA A 207 -0.89 7.41 -15.28
CA ALA A 207 0.51 7.78 -15.44
C ALA A 207 0.84 8.23 -16.87
N LEU A 208 0.34 7.50 -17.88
CA LEU A 208 0.49 7.88 -19.29
C LEU A 208 -0.18 9.21 -19.59
N TRP A 209 -1.37 9.46 -19.02
CA TRP A 209 -2.06 10.74 -19.16
C TRP A 209 -1.23 11.90 -18.60
N PHE A 210 -0.61 11.76 -17.43
CA PHE A 210 0.24 12.79 -16.84
C PHE A 210 1.56 12.96 -17.61
N ALA A 211 2.11 11.87 -18.16
CA ALA A 211 3.40 11.84 -18.85
C ALA A 211 3.44 12.71 -20.12
N ARG A 212 2.28 12.99 -20.74
CA ARG A 212 2.15 13.81 -21.96
C ARG A 212 2.77 15.22 -21.84
N LYS A 213 2.95 15.73 -20.62
CA LYS A 213 3.52 17.06 -20.36
C LYS A 213 5.03 17.06 -20.13
N ASN A 214 5.58 15.97 -19.59
CA ASN A 214 7.02 15.85 -19.34
C ASN A 214 7.47 14.39 -19.42
N LEU A 215 7.79 13.98 -20.65
CA LEU A 215 8.17 12.60 -20.95
C LEU A 215 9.51 12.20 -20.32
N LYS A 216 10.44 13.15 -20.13
CA LYS A 216 11.76 12.87 -19.54
C LYS A 216 11.66 12.40 -18.10
N ASN A 217 10.91 13.13 -17.26
CA ASN A 217 10.75 12.75 -15.86
C ASN A 217 9.82 11.53 -15.70
N ALA A 218 8.83 11.38 -16.58
CA ALA A 218 8.02 10.17 -16.65
C ALA A 218 8.87 8.93 -16.98
N ALA A 219 9.79 9.04 -17.94
CA ALA A 219 10.73 7.97 -18.29
C ALA A 219 11.65 7.63 -17.11
N ILE A 220 12.17 8.61 -16.37
CA ILE A 220 12.95 8.37 -15.14
C ILE A 220 12.13 7.57 -14.12
N ALA A 221 10.88 7.97 -13.87
CA ALA A 221 10.00 7.27 -12.95
C ALA A 221 9.74 5.82 -13.40
N ALA A 222 9.49 5.62 -14.70
CA ALA A 222 9.29 4.30 -15.30
C ALA A 222 10.54 3.42 -15.18
N CYS A 223 11.74 3.95 -15.45
CA CYS A 223 13.00 3.24 -15.30
C CYS A 223 13.23 2.80 -13.84
N ILE A 224 12.92 3.66 -12.87
CA ILE A 224 13.04 3.32 -11.44
C ILE A 224 12.06 2.20 -11.07
N ALA A 225 10.79 2.33 -11.49
CA ALA A 225 9.77 1.31 -11.25
C ALA A 225 10.19 -0.04 -11.85
N ALA A 226 10.68 -0.02 -13.09
CA ALA A 226 11.17 -1.21 -13.78
C ALA A 226 12.40 -1.82 -13.10
N ALA A 227 13.37 -1.01 -12.66
CA ALA A 227 14.55 -1.49 -11.96
C ALA A 227 14.20 -2.20 -10.63
N ILE A 228 13.25 -1.63 -9.87
CA ILE A 228 12.76 -2.24 -8.62
C ILE A 228 11.97 -3.52 -8.93
N ALA A 229 11.04 -3.47 -9.88
CA ALA A 229 10.22 -4.64 -10.24
C ALA A 229 11.07 -5.78 -10.83
N ALA A 230 12.13 -5.46 -11.58
CA ALA A 230 13.03 -6.42 -12.21
C ALA A 230 13.63 -7.43 -11.20
N TYR A 231 13.79 -7.02 -9.95
CA TYR A 231 14.23 -7.87 -8.85
C TYR A 231 13.46 -9.20 -8.79
N TRP A 232 12.14 -9.15 -8.99
CA TRP A 232 11.30 -10.34 -8.93
C TRP A 232 10.82 -10.80 -10.31
N TYR A 233 10.46 -9.89 -11.19
CA TYR A 233 9.88 -10.25 -12.49
C TYR A 233 10.87 -10.97 -13.41
N ILE A 234 12.18 -10.70 -13.31
CA ILE A 234 13.18 -11.41 -14.13
C ILE A 234 13.29 -12.89 -13.70
N PRO A 235 13.50 -13.22 -12.41
CA PRO A 235 13.47 -14.61 -11.95
C PRO A 235 12.11 -15.31 -12.16
N ALA A 236 11.00 -14.60 -11.90
CA ALA A 236 9.65 -15.19 -11.87
C ALA A 236 8.99 -15.33 -13.25
N ARG A 237 9.61 -14.85 -14.34
CA ARG A 237 9.02 -14.83 -15.70
C ARG A 237 8.40 -16.15 -16.16
N ARG A 238 9.03 -17.28 -15.84
CA ARG A 238 8.54 -18.62 -16.22
C ARG A 238 7.31 -19.00 -15.41
N SER A 239 7.36 -18.78 -14.09
CA SER A 239 6.24 -19.06 -13.17
C SER A 239 5.02 -18.21 -13.51
N LEU A 240 5.22 -16.93 -13.85
CA LEU A 240 4.16 -16.04 -14.33
C LEU A 240 3.54 -16.52 -15.64
N ALA A 241 4.35 -16.94 -16.62
CA ALA A 241 3.84 -17.44 -17.89
C ALA A 241 2.97 -18.69 -17.70
N VAL A 242 3.37 -19.59 -16.80
CA VAL A 242 2.56 -20.77 -16.42
C VAL A 242 1.27 -20.34 -15.73
N LEU A 243 1.34 -19.45 -14.74
CA LEU A 243 0.15 -18.96 -14.02
C LEU A 243 -0.88 -18.36 -14.97
N PHE A 244 -0.46 -17.44 -15.85
CA PHE A 244 -1.36 -16.83 -16.82
C PHE A 244 -1.90 -17.85 -17.83
N GLY A 245 -1.09 -18.84 -18.23
CA GLY A 245 -1.53 -19.94 -19.08
C GLY A 245 -2.57 -20.85 -18.41
N VAL A 246 -2.42 -21.14 -17.12
CA VAL A 246 -3.39 -21.96 -16.36
C VAL A 246 -4.67 -21.17 -16.13
N ASN A 247 -4.58 -19.95 -15.62
CA ASN A 247 -5.76 -19.13 -15.32
C ASN A 247 -6.59 -18.83 -16.57
N SER A 248 -5.95 -18.52 -17.70
CA SER A 248 -6.68 -18.31 -18.96
C SER A 248 -7.40 -19.56 -19.46
N ARG A 249 -6.85 -20.76 -19.23
CA ARG A 249 -7.51 -22.03 -19.59
C ARG A 249 -8.63 -22.38 -18.60
N GLN A 250 -8.40 -22.16 -17.31
CA GLN A 250 -9.35 -22.44 -16.25
C GLN A 250 -10.58 -21.54 -16.35
N SER A 251 -10.42 -20.25 -16.64
CA SER A 251 -11.54 -19.32 -16.87
C SER A 251 -12.44 -19.76 -18.04
N VAL A 252 -11.86 -20.30 -19.12
CA VAL A 252 -12.62 -20.86 -20.25
C VAL A 252 -13.41 -22.11 -19.85
N ILE A 253 -12.91 -22.90 -18.90
CA ILE A 253 -13.57 -24.11 -18.41
C ILE A 253 -14.67 -23.78 -17.38
N GLU A 254 -14.44 -22.80 -16.51
CA GLU A 254 -15.36 -22.39 -15.45
C GLU A 254 -16.54 -21.54 -15.97
N GLY A 255 -16.47 -21.06 -17.21
CA GLY A 255 -17.54 -20.25 -17.81
C GLY A 255 -17.64 -18.84 -17.23
N ASP A 256 -16.60 -18.38 -16.53
CA ASP A 256 -16.47 -16.98 -16.12
C ASP A 256 -16.28 -16.12 -17.38
N PRO A 257 -17.05 -15.02 -17.54
CA PRO A 257 -17.09 -14.21 -18.76
C PRO A 257 -15.76 -13.54 -19.11
#